data_AF-A0A3N6N984-F1
#
_entry.id   AF-A0A3N6N984-F1
#
_cell.length_a   1.000
_cell.length_b   1.000
_cell.length_c   1.000
_cell.angle_alpha   90.00
_cell.angle_beta   90.00
_cell.angle_gamma   90.00
#
_symmetry.space_group_name_H-M   'P 1'
#
loop_
_entity.id
_entity.type
_entity.pdbx_description
1 polymer ?
#
loop_
_entity_poly.entity_id
_entity_poly.type
_entity_poly.pdbx_seq_one_letter_code
_entity_poly.pdbx_strand_id
1 'polypeptide(L)' 'MHGVIPDPQKETLVRASDRGYFESPRQVTMEELGDELGMSPQAVVSRLRLGPKHILENTPPETDGSNQ' A
#
# COMPACT_ATOMS: atom_id res chain seq x y z
N MET A 1 -0.54 13.57 -16.00
CA MET A 1 -1.29 13.39 -14.73
C MET A 1 -0.67 12.21 -14.00
N HIS A 2 0.13 12.45 -12.96
CA HIS A 2 0.72 11.36 -12.18
C HIS A 2 -0.30 10.91 -11.14
N GLY A 3 -0.72 9.64 -11.20
CA GLY A 3 -1.51 9.04 -10.13
C GLY A 3 -0.67 9.02 -8.85
N VAL A 4 -1.05 9.80 -7.85
CA VAL A 4 -0.41 9.79 -6.54
C VAL A 4 -0.81 8.47 -5.86
N ILE A 5 0.16 7.60 -5.63
CA ILE A 5 -0.01 6.45 -4.75
C ILE A 5 0.23 6.97 -3.33
N PRO A 6 -0.70 6.79 -2.38
CA PRO A 6 -0.54 7.28 -1.02
C PRO A 6 0.63 6.54 -0.35
N ASP A 7 1.39 7.24 0.49
CA ASP A 7 2.64 6.75 1.08
C ASP A 7 2.52 5.35 1.71
N PRO A 8 1.45 5.00 2.46
CA PRO A 8 1.31 3.66 3.04
C PRO A 8 1.08 2.56 2.00
N GLN A 9 0.50 2.89 0.83
CA GLN A 9 0.33 1.93 -0.26
C GLN A 9 1.64 1.78 -1.04
N LYS A 10 2.35 2.89 -1.27
CA LYS A 10 3.67 2.88 -1.89
C LYS A 10 4.62 2.02 -1.07
N GLU A 11 4.63 2.17 0.25
CA GLU A 11 5.43 1.34 1.16
C GLU A 11 5.08 -0.15 1.03
N THR A 12 3.79 -0.52 1.03
CA THR A 12 3.38 -1.92 0.83
C THR A 12 3.84 -2.47 -0.53
N LEU A 13 3.72 -1.70 -1.61
CA LEU A 13 4.15 -2.12 -2.95
C LEU A 13 5.67 -2.29 -3.03
N VAL A 14 6.43 -1.36 -2.45
CA VAL A 14 7.90 -1.42 -2.40
C VAL A 14 8.35 -2.63 -1.60
N ARG A 15 7.78 -2.84 -0.41
CA ARG A 15 8.12 -4.00 0.45
C ARG A 15 7.75 -5.32 -0.20
N ALA A 16 6.58 -5.44 -0.80
CA ALA A 16 6.19 -6.63 -1.55
C ALA A 16 7.17 -6.92 -2.70
N SER A 17 7.62 -5.88 -3.42
CA SER A 17 8.62 -6.05 -4.48
C SER A 17 9.98 -6.49 -3.95
N ASP A 18 10.46 -5.86 -2.88
CA ASP A 18 11.75 -6.17 -2.25
C ASP A 18 11.82 -7.61 -1.72
N ARG A 19 10.69 -8.09 -1.17
CA ARG A 19 10.57 -9.43 -0.59
C ARG A 19 10.23 -10.52 -1.61
N GLY A 20 10.19 -10.20 -2.91
CA GLY A 20 9.94 -11.17 -3.97
C GLY A 20 8.49 -11.66 -4.05
N TYR A 21 7.52 -10.86 -3.60
CA TYR A 21 6.09 -11.20 -3.68
C TYR A 21 5.59 -11.31 -5.13
N PHE A 22 6.20 -10.57 -6.04
CA PHE A 22 5.88 -10.58 -7.47
C PHE A 22 6.75 -11.55 -8.28
N GLU A 23 7.67 -12.27 -7.65
CA GLU A 23 8.52 -13.24 -8.31
C GLU A 23 7.77 -14.55 -8.60
N SER A 24 8.34 -15.36 -9.49
CA SER A 24 7.81 -16.68 -9.85
C SER A 24 8.93 -17.71 -9.77
N PRO A 25 8.95 -18.58 -8.74
CA PRO A 25 7.98 -18.67 -7.64
C PRO A 25 8.08 -17.46 -6.68
N ARG A 26 6.96 -17.15 -5.99
CA ARG A 26 6.95 -16.10 -4.96
C ARG A 26 7.90 -16.46 -3.82
N GLN A 27 8.67 -15.49 -3.36
CA GLN A 27 9.61 -15.67 -2.25
C GLN A 27 9.00 -15.31 -0.88
N VAL A 28 7.84 -14.66 -0.86
CA VAL A 28 7.13 -14.24 0.36
C VAL A 28 5.62 -14.39 0.23
N THR A 29 4.94 -14.58 1.34
CA THR A 29 3.48 -14.65 1.45
C THR A 29 2.85 -13.32 1.89
N MET A 30 1.53 -13.21 1.75
CA MET A 30 0.78 -12.06 2.26
C MET A 30 0.75 -12.01 3.80
N GLU A 31 0.87 -13.17 4.45
CA GLU A 31 0.92 -13.29 5.91
C GLU A 31 2.23 -12.73 6.45
N GLU A 32 3.36 -13.15 5.89
CA GLU A 32 4.68 -12.63 6.28
C GLU A 32 4.81 -11.12 6.04
N LEU A 33 4.27 -10.63 4.91
CA LEU A 33 4.20 -9.18 4.65
C LEU A 33 3.29 -8.46 5.64
N GLY A 34 2.20 -9.09 6.07
CA GLY A 34 1.30 -8.55 7.08
C GLY A 34 1.99 -8.41 8.43
N ASP A 35 2.65 -9.46 8.88
CA ASP A 35 3.41 -9.46 10.15
C ASP A 35 4.52 -8.39 10.13
N GLU A 36 5.24 -8.25 9.02
CA GLU A 36 6.30 -7.23 8.87
C GLU A 36 5.75 -5.80 8.87
N LEU A 37 4.62 -5.58 8.21
CA LEU A 37 4.00 -4.26 8.09
C LEU A 37 3.10 -3.92 9.29
N GLY A 38 2.89 -4.84 10.24
CA GLY A 38 1.95 -4.67 11.35
C GLY A 38 0.49 -4.61 10.88
N MET A 39 0.15 -5.35 9.82
CA MET A 39 -1.14 -5.33 9.14
C MET A 39 -1.71 -6.74 9.01
N SER A 40 -3.03 -6.85 8.89
CA SER A 40 -3.63 -8.13 8.53
C SER A 40 -3.30 -8.50 7.08
N PRO A 41 -3.24 -9.80 6.72
CA PRO A 41 -3.02 -10.23 5.34
C PRO A 41 -4.06 -9.65 4.37
N GLN A 42 -5.30 -9.47 4.84
CA GLN A 42 -6.39 -8.84 4.09
C GLN A 42 -6.14 -7.35 3.81
N ALA A 43 -5.52 -6.63 4.75
CA ALA A 43 -5.12 -5.24 4.55
C ALA A 43 -3.98 -5.13 3.53
N VAL A 44 -3.02 -6.08 3.54
CA VAL A 44 -1.98 -6.18 2.51
C VAL A 44 -2.60 -6.40 1.13
N VAL A 45 -3.49 -7.38 0.98
CA VAL A 45 -4.19 -7.64 -0.30
C VAL A 45 -4.95 -6.42 -0.79
N SER A 46 -5.65 -5.73 0.11
CA SER A 46 -6.37 -4.51 -0.23
C SER A 46 -5.40 -3.47 -0.78
N ARG A 47 -4.33 -3.14 -0.05
CA ARG A 47 -3.31 -2.17 -0.51
C ARG A 47 -2.64 -2.56 -1.83
N LEU A 48 -2.37 -3.84 -2.05
CA LEU A 48 -1.80 -4.31 -3.32
C LEU A 48 -2.78 -4.19 -4.50
N ARG A 49 -4.10 -4.26 -4.26
CA ARG A 49 -5.15 -4.23 -5.29
C ARG A 49 -5.79 -2.86 -5.51
N LEU A 50 -5.59 -1.91 -4.59
CA LEU A 50 -6.20 -0.59 -4.66
C LEU A 50 -5.66 0.20 -5.87
N GLY A 51 -6.50 0.38 -6.89
CA GLY A 51 -6.17 1.26 -8.01
C GLY A 51 -6.28 2.75 -7.64
N PRO A 52 -5.84 3.65 -8.54
CA PRO A 52 -5.89 5.11 -8.34
C PRO A 52 -7.26 5.67 -7.94
N LYS A 53 -8.37 5.00 -8.29
CA LYS A 53 -9.73 5.43 -7.92
C LYS A 53 -9.99 5.33 -6.42
N HIS A 54 -9.63 4.21 -5.80
CA HIS A 54 -9.96 3.95 -4.39
C HIS A 54 -8.97 4.65 -3.43
N ILE A 55 -7.82 5.08 -3.98
CA ILE A 55 -6.86 5.99 -3.36
C ILE A 55 -7.49 7.37 -3.06
N LEU A 56 -8.26 7.89 -4.02
CA LEU A 56 -8.89 9.22 -3.91
C LEU A 56 -10.05 9.23 -2.90
N GLU A 57 -10.69 8.09 -2.66
CA GLU A 57 -11.86 7.97 -1.77
C GLU A 57 -11.48 7.73 -0.29
N ASN A 58 -10.28 7.20 0.00
CA ASN A 58 -9.84 6.87 1.37
C ASN A 58 -8.77 7.81 1.93
N THR A 59 -8.27 8.75 1.14
CA THR A 59 -7.39 9.80 1.64
C THR A 59 -8.31 10.94 2.09
N PRO A 60 -8.52 11.18 3.40
CA PRO A 60 -9.14 12.44 3.80
C PRO A 60 -8.30 13.55 3.16
N PRO A 61 -8.91 14.59 2.55
CA PRO A 61 -8.12 15.72 2.08
C PRO A 61 -7.28 16.15 3.27
N GLU A 62 -5.96 16.15 3.09
CA GLU A 62 -5.05 16.77 4.03
C GLU A 62 -5.60 18.17 4.24
N THR A 63 -6.27 18.37 5.37
CA THR A 63 -6.67 19.70 5.81
C THR A 63 -5.35 20.35 6.16
N ASP A 64 -4.71 20.95 5.15
CA ASP A 64 -3.70 21.96 5.33
C ASP A 64 -4.35 23.04 6.20
N GLY A 65 -4.14 22.91 7.51
CA GLY A 65 -4.40 23.93 8.48
C GLY A 65 -3.39 25.05 8.29
N SER A 66 -3.45 25.73 7.15
CA SER A 66 -2.98 27.12 7.04
C SER A 66 -3.90 27.98 7.88
N ASN A 67 -3.68 27.94 9.19
CA ASN A 67 -4.02 29.04 10.08
C ASN A 67 -2.99 30.13 9.81
N GLN A 68 -3.35 31.10 8.95
CA GLN A 68 -2.97 32.52 9.05
C GLN A 68 -4.09 33.41 8.52
#